data_AF-A0A8D5A266-F1
#
_entry.id   AF-A0A8D5A266-F1
#
_cell.length_a   1.000
_cell.length_b   1.000
_cell.length_c   1.000
_cell.angle_alpha   90.00
_cell.angle_beta   90.00
_cell.angle_gamma   90.00
#
_symmetry.space_group_name_H-M   'P 1'
#
loop_
_entity.id
_entity.type
_entity.pdbx_description
1 polymer ?
#
loop_
_entity_poly.entity_id
_entity_poly.type
_entity_poly.pdbx_seq_one_letter_code
_entity_poly.pdbx_strand_id
1 'polypeptide(L)' 'MEFCEYCGNLLNEDGRCPWDGCPHNAIIDAMAEAKAADEAKTEKSEDNPDGY' A
#
# COMPACT_ATOMS: atom_id res chain seq x y z
N MET A 1 -7.83 -18.06 -3.08
CA MET A 1 -8.74 -17.76 -1.94
C MET A 1 -7.87 -17.68 -0.71
N GLU A 2 -7.75 -16.47 -0.17
CA GLU A 2 -6.94 -16.20 1.00
C GLU A 2 -7.86 -15.76 2.15
N PHE A 3 -7.46 -16.11 3.36
CA PHE A 3 -8.14 -15.68 4.57
C PHE A 3 -7.42 -14.46 5.14
N CYS A 4 -8.17 -13.51 5.66
CA CYS A 4 -7.63 -12.41 6.43
C CYS A 4 -6.92 -12.96 7.67
N GLU A 5 -5.63 -12.68 7.81
CA GLU A 5 -4.81 -13.16 8.93
C GLU A 5 -5.26 -12.62 10.31
N TYR A 6 -6.02 -11.52 10.32
CA TYR A 6 -6.46 -10.85 11.54
C TYR A 6 -7.83 -11.31 12.04
N CYS A 7 -8.79 -11.53 11.13
CA CYS A 7 -10.17 -11.86 11.50
C CYS A 7 -10.66 -13.21 10.96
N GLY A 8 -9.86 -13.91 10.14
CA GLY A 8 -10.20 -15.22 9.60
C GLY A 8 -11.30 -15.22 8.53
N ASN A 9 -11.80 -14.06 8.11
CA ASN A 9 -12.77 -13.96 7.02
C ASN A 9 -12.10 -14.19 5.66
N LEU A 10 -12.88 -14.66 4.69
CA LEU A 10 -12.44 -14.70 3.29
C LEU A 10 -12.17 -13.28 2.80
N LEU A 11 -10.99 -13.08 2.19
CA LEU A 11 -10.66 -11.84 1.50
C LEU A 11 -11.48 -11.72 0.21
N ASN A 12 -11.79 -10.48 -0.16
CA ASN A 12 -12.38 -10.13 -1.44
C ASN A 12 -11.38 -10.38 -2.59
N GLU A 13 -11.84 -10.26 -3.83
CA GLU A 13 -10.99 -10.45 -5.02
C GLU A 13 -9.86 -9.41 -5.12
N ASP A 14 -10.05 -8.23 -4.54
CA ASP A 14 -9.04 -7.17 -4.42
C ASP A 14 -8.07 -7.38 -3.23
N GLY A 15 -8.20 -8.48 -2.49
CA GLY A 15 -7.33 -8.82 -1.37
C GLY A 15 -7.66 -8.08 -0.07
N ARG A 16 -8.71 -7.26 -0.04
CA ARG A 16 -9.20 -6.61 1.18
C ARG A 16 -10.17 -7.49 1.96
N CYS A 17 -10.20 -7.26 3.26
CA CYS A 17 -11.17 -7.85 4.14
C CYS A 17 -12.55 -7.21 3.92
N PRO A 18 -13.65 -7.99 3.88
CA PRO A 18 -15.02 -7.46 3.73
C PRO A 18 -15.48 -6.59 4.90
N TRP A 19 -14.71 -6.55 5.99
CA TRP A 19 -14.98 -5.68 7.13
C TRP A 19 -14.09 -4.42 7.06
N ASP A 20 -14.71 -3.25 6.91
CA ASP A 20 -14.01 -1.97 6.74
C ASP A 20 -13.04 -1.63 7.89
N GLY A 21 -13.41 -1.99 9.13
CA GLY A 21 -12.59 -1.73 10.32
C GLY A 21 -11.47 -2.75 10.57
N CYS A 22 -11.19 -3.64 9.62
CA CYS A 22 -10.19 -4.68 9.81
C CYS A 22 -8.76 -4.12 9.74
N PRO A 23 -7.85 -4.47 10.68
CA PRO A 23 -6.44 -4.07 10.62
C PRO A 23 -5.74 -4.42 9.29
N HIS A 24 -6.16 -5.51 8.65
CA HIS A 24 -5.70 -5.89 7.30
C HIS A 24 -5.83 -4.76 6.28
N ASN A 25 -7.00 -4.10 6.27
CA ASN A 25 -7.29 -3.03 5.31
C ASN A 25 -6.45 -1.78 5.63
N ALA A 26 -6.31 -1.45 6.91
CA ALA A 26 -5.49 -0.31 7.34
C ALA A 26 -4.01 -0.46 6.95
N ILE A 27 -3.47 -1.69 6.99
CA ILE A 27 -2.09 -1.96 6.56
C ILE A 27 -1.94 -1.81 5.04
N ILE A 28 -2.90 -2.32 4.27
CA ILE A 28 -2.91 -2.15 2.80
C ILE A 28 -2.93 -0.65 2.44
N ASP A 29 -3.76 0.14 3.13
CA ASP A 29 -3.85 1.58 2.91
C ASP A 29 -2.52 2.28 3.22
N ALA A 30 -1.93 2.00 4.38
CA ALA A 30 -0.66 2.57 4.77
C ALA A 30 0.48 2.23 3.78
N MET A 31 0.50 1.00 3.25
CA MET A 31 1.47 0.57 2.23
C MET A 31 1.26 1.29 0.90
N ALA A 32 0.00 1.50 0.49
CA ALA A 32 -0.33 2.25 -0.72
C ALA A 32 0.09 3.71 -0.60
N GLU A 33 -0.15 4.35 0.55
CA GLU A 33 0.30 5.70 0.85
C GLU A 33 1.83 5.82 0.85
N ALA A 34 2.52 4.87 1.49
CA ALA A 34 3.98 4.83 1.51
C ALA A 34 4.58 4.68 0.11
N LYS A 35 3.99 3.80 -0.72
CA LYS A 35 4.41 3.63 -2.12
C LYS A 35 4.24 4.91 -2.93
N ALA A 36 3.08 5.56 -2.82
CA ALA A 36 2.82 6.83 -3.51
C ALA A 36 3.80 7.94 -3.09
N ALA A 37 4.16 7.99 -1.80
CA ALA A 37 5.15 8.93 -1.29
C ALA A 37 6.56 8.66 -1.83
N ASP A 38 6.95 7.39 -2.01
CA ASP A 38 8.25 7.00 -2.55
C ASP A 38 8.34 7.27 -4.07
N GLU A 39 7.28 6.97 -4.82
CA GLU A 39 7.15 7.31 -6.24
C GLU A 39 7.28 8.84 -6.46
N ALA A 40 6.59 9.64 -5.64
CA ALA A 40 6.69 11.11 -5.69
C ALA A 40 8.09 11.65 -5.34
N LYS A 41 8.93 10.89 -4.64
CA LYS A 41 10.31 11.26 -4.30
C LYS A 41 11.29 10.95 -5.44
N THR A 42 11.04 9.87 -6.19
CA THR A 42 11.86 9.48 -7.34
C THR A 42 11.80 10.54 -8.44
N GLU A 43 10.61 11.09 -8.73
CA GLU A 43 10.41 12.10 -9.79
C GLU A 43 11.07 13.46 -9.48
N LYS A 44 11.35 13.77 -8.21
CA LYS A 44 12.09 15.00 -7.82
C LYS A 44 13.60 14.87 -7.88
N SER A 45 14.12 13.69 -8.23
CA SER A 45 15.56 13.40 -8.23
C SER A 45 16.21 13.52 -9.61
N GLU A 46 15.42 13.67 -10.68
CA GLU A 46 15.93 13.67 -12.08
C GLU A 46 16.24 15.07 -12.65
N ASP A 47 16.05 16.14 -11.88
CA ASP A 47 16.44 17.51 -12.27
C ASP A 47 17.68 17.96 -11.49
N ASN A 48 18.81 17.24 -11.66
CA ASN A 48 20.12 17.82 -11.40
C ASN A 48 21.21 17.20 -12.31
N PRO A 49 21.39 17.71 -13.53
CA PRO A 49 22.53 17.37 -14.37
C PRO A 49 23.75 18.22 -13.97
N ASP A 50 24.27 18.03 -12.76
CA ASP A 50 25.58 18.57 -12.35
C ASP A 50 26.33 17.41 -11.67
N GLY A 51 27.32 16.75 -12.29
CA GLY A 51 28.24 17.31 -13.27
C GLY A 51 29.36 18.12 -12.60
N TYR A 52 29.89 17.65 -11.47
CA TYR A 52 31.33 17.77 -11.13
C TYR A 52 31.74 16.76 -10.05
#